data_AF-A0A529HRG4-F1
#
_entry.id   AF-A0A529HRG4-F1
#
_cell.length_a   1.000
_cell.length_b   1.000
_cell.length_c   1.000
_cell.angle_alpha   90.00
_cell.angle_beta   90.00
_cell.angle_gamma   90.00
#
_symmetry.space_group_name_H-M   'P 1'
#
loop_
_entity.id
_entity.type
_entity.pdbx_description
1 polymer ?
#
loop_
_entity_poly.entity_id
_entity_poly.type
_entity_poly.pdbx_seq_one_letter_code
_entity_poly.pdbx_strand_id
1 'polypeptide(L)'
;MFIRPTAALAAFLLVSAAPLAGAAEKPTDPQIAHIAYTAGVLDIEAAKLAIQKSKTKEVVDFAKDMERDHEAVNKQALDLVKKLKVKPEDNATSQALTKAAKEERAKLA
;
A
#
# COMPACT_ATOMS: atom_id res chain seq x y z
N MET A 1 -46.10 -45.68 0.59
CA MET A 1 -45.29 -44.69 -0.15
C MET A 1 -46.09 -43.41 -0.26
N PHE A 2 -45.97 -42.49 0.72
CA PHE A 2 -46.49 -41.12 0.61
C PHE A 2 -45.58 -40.20 1.42
N ILE A 3 -44.96 -39.26 0.71
CA ILE A 3 -43.87 -38.38 1.16
C ILE A 3 -44.52 -37.12 1.77
N ARG A 4 -44.02 -36.68 2.93
CA ARG A 4 -44.50 -35.49 3.67
C ARG A 4 -44.09 -34.20 2.94
N PRO A 5 -45.01 -33.25 2.64
CA PRO A 5 -44.68 -32.00 1.99
C PRO A 5 -44.61 -30.86 3.02
N THR A 6 -43.51 -30.74 3.78
CA THR A 6 -43.31 -29.60 4.70
C THR A 6 -41.89 -29.05 4.70
N ALA A 7 -41.13 -29.28 3.63
CA ALA A 7 -39.74 -28.82 3.52
C ALA A 7 -39.51 -27.83 2.36
N ALA A 8 -40.55 -27.16 1.86
CA ALA A 8 -40.43 -26.31 0.66
C ALA A 8 -40.48 -24.80 0.92
N LEU A 9 -40.66 -24.32 2.16
CA LEU A 9 -40.86 -22.88 2.42
C LEU A 9 -39.76 -22.19 3.27
N ALA A 10 -38.61 -22.84 3.48
CA ALA A 10 -37.48 -22.24 4.20
C ALA A 10 -36.29 -21.85 3.31
N ALA A 11 -36.33 -22.17 2.01
CA ALA A 11 -35.18 -22.01 1.12
C ALA A 11 -35.12 -20.65 0.38
N PHE A 12 -36.12 -19.77 0.53
CA PHE A 12 -36.21 -18.55 -0.29
C PHE A 12 -35.77 -17.24 0.38
N LEU A 13 -35.33 -17.26 1.65
CA LEU A 13 -34.98 -16.04 2.40
C LEU A 13 -33.48 -15.81 2.65
N LEU A 14 -32.59 -16.66 2.10
CA LEU A 14 -31.14 -16.56 2.37
C LEU A 14 -30.31 -15.93 1.23
N VAL A 15 -30.94 -15.43 0.16
CA VAL A 15 -30.22 -14.88 -1.02
C VAL A 15 -30.06 -13.36 -1.00
N SER A 16 -30.64 -12.63 -0.06
CA SER A 16 -30.71 -11.15 -0.10
C SER A 16 -29.72 -10.39 0.79
N ALA A 17 -28.68 -11.04 1.34
CA ALA A 17 -27.73 -10.37 2.24
C ALA A 17 -26.25 -10.64 1.91
N ALA A 18 -25.91 -10.84 0.64
CA ALA A 18 -24.52 -10.63 0.23
C ALA A 18 -24.26 -9.12 0.32
N PRO A 19 -23.35 -8.62 1.19
CA PRO A 19 -22.92 -7.25 1.08
C PRO A 19 -22.32 -7.10 -0.31
N LEU A 20 -22.86 -6.18 -1.10
CA LEU A 20 -22.15 -5.62 -2.25
C LEU A 20 -20.89 -4.98 -1.67
N ALA A 21 -19.82 -5.77 -1.54
CA ALA A 21 -18.49 -5.24 -1.36
C ALA A 21 -18.22 -4.41 -2.62
N GLY A 22 -18.46 -3.10 -2.52
CA GLY A 22 -18.10 -2.18 -3.57
C GLY A 22 -16.62 -2.40 -3.84
N ALA A 23 -16.29 -2.86 -5.06
CA ALA A 23 -14.90 -2.90 -5.48
C ALA A 23 -14.35 -1.50 -5.27
N ALA A 24 -13.34 -1.35 -4.42
CA ALA A 24 -12.68 -0.07 -4.23
C ALA A 24 -12.30 0.47 -5.62
N GLU A 25 -12.65 1.72 -5.90
CA GLU A 25 -12.29 2.31 -7.18
C GLU A 25 -10.78 2.20 -7.37
N LYS A 26 -10.37 1.78 -8.57
CA LYS A 26 -8.95 1.62 -8.88
C LYS A 26 -8.29 3.01 -8.82
N PRO A 27 -7.08 3.13 -8.25
CA PRO A 27 -6.38 4.40 -8.23
C PRO A 27 -6.17 4.97 -9.64
N THR A 28 -6.31 6.28 -9.78
CA THR A 28 -6.01 7.02 -11.02
C THR A 28 -4.49 7.16 -11.22
N ASP A 29 -4.01 7.50 -12.42
CA ASP A 29 -2.58 7.72 -12.67
C ASP A 29 -1.93 8.76 -11.71
N PRO A 30 -2.54 9.92 -11.41
CA PRO A 30 -2.10 10.81 -10.32
C PRO A 30 -1.93 10.13 -8.96
N GLN A 31 -2.88 9.27 -8.59
CA GLN A 31 -2.86 8.55 -7.31
C GLN A 31 -1.82 7.44 -7.31
N ILE A 32 -1.65 6.70 -8.42
CA ILE A 32 -0.60 5.70 -8.61
C ILE A 32 0.78 6.36 -8.49
N ALA A 33 0.97 7.51 -9.13
CA ALA A 33 2.22 8.27 -9.05
C ALA A 33 2.52 8.70 -7.60
N HIS A 34 1.50 9.16 -6.87
CA HIS A 34 1.66 9.53 -5.47
C HIS A 34 1.94 8.32 -4.57
N ILE A 35 1.27 7.17 -4.80
CA ILE A 35 1.51 5.92 -4.07
C ILE A 35 2.96 5.47 -4.25
N ALA A 36 3.43 5.40 -5.50
CA ALA A 36 4.77 4.94 -5.82
C ALA A 36 5.85 5.85 -5.20
N TYR A 37 5.70 7.17 -5.36
CA TYR A 37 6.64 8.14 -4.76
C TYR A 37 6.63 8.07 -3.23
N THR A 38 5.44 7.99 -2.61
CA THR A 38 5.29 7.90 -1.16
C THR A 38 5.98 6.63 -0.63
N ALA A 39 5.71 5.47 -1.24
CA ALA A 39 6.36 4.21 -0.85
C ALA A 39 7.90 4.31 -0.95
N GLY A 40 8.42 4.87 -2.05
CA GLY A 40 9.86 5.07 -2.21
C GLY A 40 10.48 5.98 -1.14
N VAL A 41 9.80 7.06 -0.74
CA VAL A 41 10.25 7.93 0.37
C VAL A 41 10.28 7.16 1.69
N LEU A 42 9.25 6.36 1.97
CA LEU A 42 9.16 5.61 3.22
C LEU A 42 10.26 4.55 3.33
N ASP A 43 10.63 3.90 2.23
CA ASP A 43 11.75 2.95 2.15
C ASP A 43 13.10 3.63 2.36
N ILE A 44 13.32 4.83 1.78
CA ILE A 44 14.53 5.64 2.03
C ILE A 44 14.68 5.96 3.51
N GLU A 45 13.60 6.37 4.16
CA GLU A 45 13.60 6.69 5.59
C GLU A 45 13.82 5.44 6.47
N ALA A 46 13.28 4.28 6.08
CA ALA A 46 13.53 3.02 6.77
C ALA A 46 15.00 2.57 6.61
N ALA A 47 15.58 2.73 5.41
CA ALA A 47 16.99 2.49 5.15
C ALA A 47 17.88 3.39 6.02
N LYS A 48 17.58 4.70 6.10
CA LYS A 48 18.30 5.64 6.97
C LYS A 48 18.25 5.23 8.44
N LEU A 49 17.11 4.75 8.93
CA LEU A 49 16.99 4.22 10.28
C LEU A 49 17.85 2.96 10.49
N ALA A 50 17.86 2.03 9.52
CA ALA A 50 18.68 0.81 9.59
C ALA A 50 20.18 1.12 9.60
N ILE A 51 20.62 2.08 8.78
CA ILE A 51 22.02 2.58 8.76
C ILE A 51 22.39 3.16 10.13
N GLN A 52 21.49 3.92 10.74
CA GLN A 52 21.73 4.56 12.04
C GLN A 52 21.80 3.54 13.19
N LYS A 53 20.95 2.50 13.17
CA LYS A 53 20.76 1.60 14.33
C LYS A 53 21.54 0.31 14.26
N SER A 54 21.76 -0.24 13.06
CA SER A 54 22.38 -1.55 12.92
C SER A 54 23.88 -1.51 13.21
N LYS A 55 24.40 -2.57 13.83
CA LYS A 55 25.83 -2.84 13.99
C LYS A 55 26.32 -3.95 13.06
N THR A 56 25.42 -4.59 12.32
CA THR A 56 25.72 -5.67 11.39
C THR A 56 26.06 -5.09 10.03
N LYS A 57 27.29 -5.33 9.56
CA LYS A 57 27.81 -4.73 8.32
C LYS A 57 26.92 -5.01 7.12
N GLU A 58 26.45 -6.25 6.98
CA GLU A 58 25.62 -6.70 5.86
C GLU A 58 24.28 -5.97 5.83
N VAL A 59 23.70 -5.68 7.00
CA VAL A 59 22.46 -4.91 7.11
C VAL A 59 22.69 -3.44 6.74
N VAL A 60 23.79 -2.85 7.17
CA VAL A 60 24.13 -1.45 6.84
C VAL A 60 24.41 -1.30 5.35
N ASP A 61 25.15 -2.23 4.75
CA ASP A 61 25.46 -2.19 3.32
C ASP A 61 24.19 -2.35 2.47
N PHE A 62 23.33 -3.31 2.82
CA PHE A 62 22.03 -3.46 2.17
C PHE A 62 21.17 -2.20 2.32
N ALA A 63 21.13 -1.59 3.51
CA ALA A 63 20.37 -0.37 3.73
C ALA A 63 20.91 0.81 2.90
N LYS A 64 22.22 0.92 2.69
CA LYS A 64 22.80 1.93 1.78
C LYS A 64 22.41 1.70 0.32
N ASP A 65 22.36 0.44 -0.12
CA ASP A 65 21.86 0.12 -1.46
C ASP A 65 20.38 0.50 -1.60
N MET A 66 19.56 0.19 -0.59
CA MET A 66 18.15 0.59 -0.56
C MET A 66 17.97 2.12 -0.61
N GLU A 67 18.72 2.87 0.19
CA GLU A 67 18.70 4.35 0.15
C GLU A 67 19.05 4.87 -1.24
N ARG A 68 20.19 4.43 -1.81
CA ARG A 68 20.67 4.86 -3.13
C ARG A 68 19.65 4.58 -4.23
N ASP A 69 19.16 3.34 -4.29
CA ASP A 69 18.36 2.87 -5.41
C ASP A 69 16.94 3.46 -5.35
N HIS A 70 16.36 3.60 -4.15
CA HIS A 70 15.07 4.27 -4.00
C HIS A 70 15.16 5.79 -4.24
N GLU A 71 16.26 6.46 -3.88
CA GLU A 71 16.48 7.87 -4.26
C GLU A 71 16.55 8.04 -5.78
N ALA A 72 17.26 7.14 -6.47
CA ALA A 72 17.34 7.13 -7.93
C ALA A 72 15.97 6.89 -8.59
N VAL A 73 15.20 5.92 -8.10
CA VAL A 73 13.84 5.62 -8.61
C VAL A 73 12.88 6.77 -8.34
N ASN A 74 12.91 7.39 -7.15
CA ASN A 74 12.06 8.55 -6.85
C ASN A 74 12.39 9.74 -7.76
N LYS A 75 13.67 9.96 -8.05
CA LYS A 75 14.05 10.97 -9.04
C LYS A 75 13.45 10.67 -10.42
N GLN A 76 13.52 9.42 -10.88
CA GLN A 76 12.92 9.01 -12.15
C GLN A 76 11.40 9.17 -12.15
N ALA A 77 10.73 8.84 -11.05
CA ALA A 77 9.29 9.03 -10.90
C ALA A 77 8.90 10.51 -11.01
N LEU A 78 9.64 11.40 -10.33
CA LEU A 78 9.41 12.85 -10.41
C LEU A 78 9.67 13.41 -11.81
N ASP A 79 10.73 12.93 -12.49
CA ASP A 79 11.03 13.31 -13.86
C ASP A 79 9.91 12.83 -14.83
N LEU A 80 9.37 11.64 -14.61
CA LEU A 80 8.28 11.08 -15.42
C LEU A 80 6.98 11.88 -15.26
N VAL A 81 6.53 12.14 -14.03
CA VAL A 81 5.29 12.90 -13.81
C VAL A 81 5.38 14.31 -14.38
N LYS A 82 6.57 14.93 -14.31
CA LYS A 82 6.84 16.22 -14.96
C LYS A 82 6.74 16.13 -16.48
N LYS A 83 7.33 15.10 -17.10
CA LYS A 83 7.24 14.85 -18.55
C LYS A 83 5.80 14.64 -19.01
N LEU A 84 5.02 13.89 -18.23
CA LEU A 84 3.63 13.56 -18.54
C LEU A 84 2.64 14.66 -18.11
N LYS A 85 3.11 15.71 -17.43
CA LYS A 85 2.27 16.75 -16.80
C LYS A 85 1.21 16.19 -15.85
N VAL A 86 1.54 15.07 -15.20
CA VAL A 86 0.72 14.48 -14.15
C VAL A 86 1.11 15.15 -12.84
N LYS A 87 0.13 15.66 -12.10
CA LYS A 87 0.33 16.14 -10.74
C LYS A 87 0.03 14.97 -9.79
N PRO A 88 1.01 14.46 -9.01
CA PRO A 88 0.71 13.44 -8.01
C PRO A 88 -0.42 13.89 -7.08
N GLU A 89 -1.34 12.96 -6.79
CA GLU A 89 -2.55 13.21 -6.01
C GLU A 89 -2.58 12.31 -4.76
N ASP A 90 -2.72 12.94 -3.61
CA ASP A 90 -2.84 12.23 -2.34
C ASP A 90 -4.08 11.32 -2.31
N ASN A 91 -3.99 10.22 -1.57
CA ASN A 91 -5.01 9.19 -1.55
C ASN A 91 -4.95 8.35 -0.28
N ALA A 92 -6.03 7.62 -0.01
CA ALA A 92 -6.17 6.80 1.19
C ALA A 92 -5.03 5.76 1.35
N THR A 93 -4.53 5.19 0.24
CA THR A 93 -3.42 4.24 0.29
C THR A 93 -2.11 4.89 0.73
N SER A 94 -1.77 6.06 0.17
CA SER A 94 -0.56 6.80 0.55
C SER A 94 -0.59 7.24 2.02
N GLN A 95 -1.76 7.71 2.48
CA GLN A 95 -1.98 8.06 3.89
C GLN A 95 -1.84 6.85 4.81
N ALA A 96 -2.40 5.70 4.43
CA ALA A 96 -2.31 4.45 5.19
C ALA A 96 -0.86 3.94 5.28
N LEU A 97 -0.11 3.95 4.17
CA LEU A 97 1.31 3.62 4.14
C LEU A 97 2.12 4.52 5.07
N THR A 98 1.89 5.83 5.00
CA THR A 98 2.57 6.82 5.86
C THR A 98 2.27 6.59 7.34
N LYS A 99 1.01 6.30 7.69
CA LYS A 99 0.60 5.98 9.07
C LYS A 99 1.28 4.70 9.55
N ALA A 100 1.26 3.63 8.75
CA ALA A 100 1.87 2.35 9.11
C ALA A 100 3.38 2.48 9.28
N ALA A 101 4.08 3.19 8.38
CA ALA A 101 5.51 3.44 8.50
C ALA A 101 5.86 4.24 9.76
N LYS A 102 5.05 5.26 10.11
CA LYS A 102 5.22 6.01 11.36
C LYS A 102 5.06 5.12 12.58
N GLU A 103 4.02 4.30 12.63
CA GLU A 103 3.75 3.37 13.73
C GLU A 103 4.89 2.36 13.88
N GLU A 104 5.40 1.83 12.77
CA GLU A 104 6.50 0.86 12.81
C GLU A 104 7.79 1.50 13.30
N ARG A 105 8.15 2.69 12.80
CA ARG A 105 9.33 3.42 13.28
C ARG A 105 9.25 3.75 14.77
N ALA A 106 8.06 4.02 15.30
CA ALA A 106 7.87 4.25 16.73
C ALA A 106 8.18 3.01 17.59
N LYS A 107 7.92 1.79 17.09
CA LYS A 107 8.30 0.54 17.79
C LYS A 107 9.80 0.29 17.77
N LEU A 108 10.46 0.79 16.73
CA LEU A 108 11.88 0.64 16.51
C LEU A 108 12.69 1.79 17.14
N ALA A 109 12.06 2.79 17.76
CA ALA A 109 12.69 3.98 18.32
C ALA A 109 13.49 3.71 19.60
#